data_AF-A0A961RDB2-F1
#
_entry.id   AF-A0A961RDB2-F1
#
_cell.length_a   1.000
_cell.length_b   1.000
_cell.length_c   1.000
_cell.angle_alpha   90.00
_cell.angle_beta   90.00
_cell.angle_gamma   90.00
#
_symmetry.space_group_name_H-M   'P 1'
#
loop_
_entity.id
_entity.type
_entity.pdbx_description
1 polymer ?
#
loop_
_entity_poly.entity_id
_entity_poly.type
_entity_poly.pdbx_seq_one_letter_code
_entity_poly.pdbx_strand_id
1 'polypeptide(L)'
;MVHSRQSDLLHAAPSGAGSAAGALGNLPEWNLADLYPSMDSDALKRDVAESAASAKAFEATWKGKLEEAAGKTGDGGLGEALRQYEALEELMGRIMSYAGLLYAGDTSDQARAKLYGDLSEKITDAASHLLFFSLELNR
;
A
#
# COMPACT_ATOMS: atom_id res chain seq x y z
N MET A 1 -66.73 -14.40 -1.52
CA MET A 1 -66.15 -14.63 -2.86
C MET A 1 -64.83 -13.86 -2.90
N VAL A 2 -63.64 -14.49 -2.98
CA VAL A 2 -62.87 -14.85 -4.21
C VAL A 2 -62.87 -13.71 -5.26
N HIS A 3 -61.77 -13.17 -5.80
CA HIS A 3 -60.33 -13.55 -5.90
C HIS A 3 -59.44 -12.31 -5.55
N SER A 4 -58.14 -12.34 -5.21
CA SER A 4 -57.03 -13.32 -5.23
C SER A 4 -56.11 -13.34 -6.48
N ARG A 5 -54.89 -12.75 -6.33
CA ARG A 5 -53.66 -12.78 -7.19
C ARG A 5 -53.77 -12.08 -8.57
N GLN A 6 -52.95 -11.07 -8.93
CA GLN A 6 -51.48 -10.88 -8.99
C GLN A 6 -50.87 -11.37 -10.33
N SER A 7 -50.38 -10.44 -11.16
CA SER A 7 -49.03 -10.48 -11.79
C SER A 7 -48.77 -9.37 -12.83
N ASP A 8 -47.51 -8.94 -12.89
CA ASP A 8 -46.76 -8.33 -14.00
C ASP A 8 -47.24 -7.05 -14.72
N LEU A 9 -46.65 -5.90 -14.32
CA LEU A 9 -46.10 -4.93 -15.27
C LEU A 9 -44.81 -4.29 -14.72
N LEU A 10 -43.69 -4.77 -15.27
CA LEU A 10 -42.36 -4.15 -15.45
C LEU A 10 -42.16 -2.74 -14.85
N HIS A 11 -41.34 -2.64 -13.80
CA HIS A 11 -40.77 -1.36 -13.36
C HIS A 11 -39.62 -0.98 -14.30
N ALA A 12 -39.84 -0.01 -15.19
CA ALA A 12 -38.79 0.53 -16.05
C ALA A 12 -37.75 1.29 -15.21
N ALA A 13 -36.46 0.98 -15.41
CA ALA A 13 -35.39 1.73 -14.76
C ALA A 13 -35.33 3.17 -15.33
N PRO A 14 -35.09 4.20 -14.50
CA PRO A 14 -34.84 5.55 -14.98
C PRO A 14 -33.44 5.63 -15.61
N SER A 15 -33.37 5.42 -16.92
CA SER A 15 -32.21 5.80 -17.74
C SER A 15 -32.03 7.31 -17.68
N GLY A 16 -31.14 7.79 -16.81
CA GLY A 16 -30.98 9.22 -16.50
C GLY A 16 -29.62 9.66 -15.97
N ALA A 17 -28.59 8.81 -16.03
CA ALA A 17 -27.22 9.17 -15.62
C ALA A 17 -26.49 9.96 -16.72
N GLY A 18 -27.06 11.09 -17.16
CA GLY A 18 -26.60 11.82 -18.34
C GLY A 18 -26.94 13.30 -18.33
N SER A 19 -26.44 14.05 -17.33
CA SER A 19 -26.28 15.52 -17.34
C SER A 19 -25.59 16.10 -16.09
N ALA A 20 -25.21 15.30 -15.07
CA ALA A 20 -24.59 15.81 -13.84
C ALA A 20 -23.09 16.18 -13.97
N ALA A 21 -22.38 15.65 -14.97
CA ALA A 21 -20.93 15.82 -15.12
C ALA A 21 -20.49 17.28 -15.32
N GLY A 22 -21.33 18.13 -15.91
CA GLY A 22 -21.03 19.55 -16.14
C GLY A 22 -21.23 20.47 -14.93
N ALA A 23 -21.82 19.97 -13.84
CA ALA A 23 -22.27 20.81 -12.72
C ALA A 23 -21.27 20.88 -11.55
N LEU A 24 -20.22 20.04 -11.54
CA LEU A 24 -19.30 19.89 -10.40
C LEU A 24 -18.02 20.74 -10.52
N GLY A 25 -17.72 21.31 -11.68
CA GLY A 25 -16.46 22.02 -11.95
C GLY A 25 -15.24 21.09 -11.84
N ASN A 26 -14.07 21.66 -11.53
CA ASN A 26 -12.93 20.84 -11.11
C ASN A 26 -13.19 20.31 -9.70
N LEU A 27 -13.25 18.99 -9.55
CA LEU A 27 -13.26 18.35 -8.23
C LEU A 27 -11.91 18.58 -7.53
N PRO A 28 -11.89 18.73 -6.19
CA PRO A 28 -10.65 18.82 -5.44
C PRO A 28 -9.93 17.46 -5.42
N GLU A 29 -8.66 17.45 -5.80
CA GLU A 29 -7.76 16.29 -5.65
C GLU A 29 -7.00 16.37 -4.31
N TRP A 30 -6.56 15.20 -3.81
CA TRP A 30 -5.66 15.15 -2.66
C TRP A 30 -4.27 15.70 -3.02
N ASN A 31 -3.76 16.63 -2.21
CA ASN A 31 -2.35 17.01 -2.30
C ASN A 31 -1.49 15.89 -1.69
N LEU A 32 -0.72 15.19 -2.52
CA LEU A 32 0.17 14.10 -2.10
C LEU A 32 1.64 14.54 -1.99
N ALA A 33 1.94 15.82 -2.16
CA ALA A 33 3.32 16.34 -2.14
C ALA A 33 4.04 16.14 -0.79
N ASP A 34 3.29 16.02 0.31
CA ASP A 34 3.82 15.70 1.64
C ASP A 34 4.35 14.25 1.74
N LEU A 35 3.92 13.37 0.83
CA LEU A 35 4.47 12.01 0.68
C LEU A 35 5.57 12.00 -0.39
N TYR A 36 5.23 12.38 -1.62
CA TYR A 36 6.17 12.49 -2.74
C TYR A 36 5.74 13.58 -3.73
N PRO A 37 6.67 14.42 -4.25
CA PRO A 37 6.32 15.51 -5.17
C PRO A 37 5.64 15.08 -6.48
N SER A 38 5.98 13.88 -6.99
CA SER A 38 5.41 13.33 -8.23
C SER A 38 5.73 11.84 -8.39
N MET A 39 5.04 11.20 -9.33
CA MET A 39 5.26 9.80 -9.76
C MET A 39 6.71 9.55 -10.21
N ASP A 40 7.32 10.53 -10.85
CA ASP A 40 8.69 10.48 -11.36
C ASP A 40 9.71 11.13 -10.40
N SER A 41 9.34 11.41 -9.16
CA SER A 41 10.23 12.08 -8.21
C SER A 41 11.40 11.18 -7.79
N ASP A 42 12.59 11.77 -7.71
CA ASP A 42 13.79 11.02 -7.30
C ASP A 42 13.72 10.59 -5.82
N ALA A 43 12.91 11.27 -5.01
CA ALA A 43 12.57 10.83 -3.66
C ALA A 43 11.89 9.46 -3.64
N LEU A 44 10.85 9.26 -4.48
CA LEU A 44 10.14 7.98 -4.60
C LEU A 44 11.06 6.89 -5.14
N LYS A 45 11.86 7.19 -6.18
CA LYS A 45 12.83 6.23 -6.74
C LYS A 45 13.88 5.80 -5.71
N ARG A 46 14.39 6.73 -4.90
CA ARG A 46 15.33 6.45 -3.81
C ARG A 46 14.68 5.54 -2.77
N ASP A 47 13.52 5.92 -2.25
CA ASP A 47 12.82 5.17 -1.19
C ASP A 47 12.45 3.75 -1.62
N VAL A 48 12.07 3.56 -2.90
CA VAL A 48 11.79 2.23 -3.50
C VAL A 48 13.05 1.38 -3.68
N ALA A 49 14.20 1.99 -3.97
CA ALA A 49 15.47 1.27 -4.01
C ALA A 49 15.98 0.94 -2.59
N GLU A 50 15.76 1.86 -1.66
CA GLU A 50 16.16 1.75 -0.25
C GLU A 50 15.37 0.66 0.48
N SER A 51 14.05 0.55 0.29
CA SER A 51 13.25 -0.53 0.90
C SER A 51 13.73 -1.91 0.47
N ALA A 52 14.00 -2.11 -0.83
CA ALA A 52 14.49 -3.38 -1.37
C ALA A 52 15.93 -3.73 -0.92
N ALA A 53 16.80 -2.73 -0.75
CA ALA A 53 18.17 -2.93 -0.27
C ALA A 53 18.19 -3.19 1.25
N SER A 54 17.48 -2.39 2.03
CA SER A 54 17.41 -2.48 3.49
C SER A 54 16.71 -3.75 3.95
N ALA A 55 15.65 -4.23 3.26
CA ALA A 55 15.00 -5.49 3.61
C ALA A 55 15.94 -6.71 3.45
N LYS A 56 16.78 -6.73 2.40
CA LYS A 56 17.81 -7.75 2.19
C LYS A 56 18.93 -7.68 3.21
N ALA A 57 19.36 -6.46 3.56
CA ALA A 57 20.36 -6.24 4.61
C ALA A 57 19.83 -6.68 5.99
N PHE A 58 18.56 -6.39 6.28
CA PHE A 58 17.87 -6.82 7.49
C PHE A 58 17.80 -8.35 7.59
N GLU A 59 17.38 -9.04 6.51
CA GLU A 59 17.37 -10.51 6.47
C GLU A 59 18.77 -11.10 6.73
N ALA A 60 19.79 -10.63 6.03
CA ALA A 60 21.18 -11.10 6.21
C ALA A 60 21.72 -10.83 7.64
N THR A 61 21.26 -9.75 8.27
CA THR A 61 21.68 -9.35 9.61
C THR A 61 21.02 -10.21 10.68
N TRP A 62 19.71 -10.44 10.62
CA TRP A 62 18.94 -10.95 11.76
C TRP A 62 18.39 -12.38 11.63
N LYS A 63 18.26 -12.92 10.42
CA LYS A 63 17.66 -14.24 10.20
C LYS A 63 18.45 -15.36 10.88
N GLY A 64 17.76 -16.19 11.66
CA GLY A 64 18.33 -17.25 12.48
C GLY A 64 19.10 -16.77 13.71
N LYS A 65 19.01 -15.48 14.09
CA LYS A 65 19.81 -14.87 15.17
C LYS A 65 18.97 -14.16 16.23
N LEU A 66 17.64 -14.13 16.11
CA LEU A 66 16.79 -13.39 17.06
C LEU A 66 16.84 -13.93 18.49
N GLU A 67 16.98 -15.24 18.68
CA GLU A 67 17.15 -15.87 19.99
C GLU A 67 18.43 -15.37 20.69
N GLU A 68 19.55 -15.28 19.96
CA GLU A 68 20.81 -14.71 20.47
C GLU A 68 20.69 -13.20 20.73
N ALA A 69 19.97 -12.47 19.86
CA ALA A 69 19.74 -11.04 20.00
C ALA A 69 18.83 -10.68 21.19
N ALA A 70 17.91 -11.56 21.58
CA ALA A 70 17.05 -11.38 22.74
C ALA A 70 17.82 -11.36 24.07
N GLY A 71 18.99 -12.03 24.13
CA GLY A 71 19.91 -11.99 25.27
C GLY A 71 20.81 -10.76 25.34
N LYS A 72 20.73 -9.84 24.36
CA LYS A 72 21.62 -8.68 24.23
C LYS A 72 20.89 -7.35 24.38
N THR A 73 21.63 -6.32 24.77
CA THR A 73 21.14 -4.93 24.84
C THR A 73 22.02 -4.03 23.97
N GLY A 74 21.45 -2.93 23.47
CA GLY A 74 22.14 -2.06 22.50
C GLY A 74 22.26 -2.70 21.12
N ASP A 75 23.40 -2.48 20.47
CA ASP A 75 23.69 -2.95 19.12
C ASP A 75 23.85 -4.48 19.08
N GLY A 76 23.31 -5.12 18.03
CA GLY A 76 23.18 -6.57 17.94
C GLY A 76 22.11 -7.16 18.86
N GLY A 77 21.36 -6.34 19.60
CA GLY A 77 20.24 -6.75 20.44
C GLY A 77 18.88 -6.63 19.76
N LEU A 78 17.87 -7.32 20.29
CA LEU A 78 16.53 -7.38 19.69
C LEU A 78 15.88 -5.99 19.52
N GLY A 79 16.19 -5.04 20.41
CA GLY A 79 15.73 -3.66 20.30
C GLY A 79 16.30 -2.90 19.10
N GLU A 80 17.46 -3.29 18.55
CA GLU A 80 17.97 -2.75 17.29
C GLU A 80 17.21 -3.36 16.10
N ALA A 81 17.02 -4.68 16.11
CA ALA A 81 16.23 -5.38 15.08
C ALA A 81 14.82 -4.79 14.96
N LEU A 82 14.15 -4.54 16.09
CA LEU A 82 12.82 -3.93 16.11
C LEU A 82 12.83 -2.52 15.46
N ARG A 83 13.77 -1.64 15.80
CA ARG A 83 13.87 -0.30 15.19
C ARG A 83 14.13 -0.35 13.68
N GLN A 84 14.98 -1.28 13.22
CA GLN A 84 15.24 -1.46 11.79
C GLN A 84 14.00 -1.98 11.06
N TYR A 85 13.24 -2.90 11.67
CA TYR A 85 11.98 -3.43 11.14
C TYR A 85 10.90 -2.35 11.07
N GLU A 86 10.72 -1.55 12.13
CA GLU A 86 9.75 -0.44 12.18
C GLU A 86 10.05 0.61 11.10
N ALA A 87 11.32 0.99 10.90
CA ALA A 87 11.71 1.94 9.87
C ALA A 87 11.47 1.40 8.43
N LEU A 88 11.62 0.08 8.24
CA LEU A 88 11.29 -0.59 6.97
C LEU A 88 9.78 -0.59 6.70
N GLU A 89 8.96 -0.96 7.69
CA GLU A 89 7.51 -0.93 7.58
C GLU A 89 6.97 0.49 7.35
N GLU A 90 7.53 1.51 8.01
CA GLU A 90 7.17 2.92 7.79
C GLU A 90 7.50 3.35 6.34
N LEU A 91 8.70 3.02 5.84
CA LEU A 91 9.13 3.35 4.49
C LEU A 91 8.23 2.69 3.44
N MET A 92 7.97 1.38 3.57
CA MET A 92 7.10 0.64 2.67
C MET A 92 5.64 1.13 2.74
N GLY A 93 5.16 1.41 3.96
CA GLY A 93 3.84 1.98 4.21
C GLY A 93 3.65 3.36 3.57
N ARG A 94 4.67 4.23 3.61
CA ARG A 94 4.66 5.53 2.91
C ARG A 94 4.57 5.37 1.39
N ILE A 95 5.37 4.46 0.82
CA ILE A 95 5.36 4.17 -0.63
C ILE A 95 3.98 3.67 -1.09
N MET A 96 3.43 2.66 -0.42
CA MET A 96 2.14 2.09 -0.81
C MET A 96 0.96 2.99 -0.51
N SER A 97 1.04 3.82 0.54
CA SER A 97 0.04 4.87 0.82
C SER A 97 0.02 5.89 -0.32
N TYR A 98 1.17 6.39 -0.78
CA TYR A 98 1.21 7.28 -1.95
C TYR A 98 0.60 6.63 -3.21
N ALA A 99 1.03 5.41 -3.52
CA ALA A 99 0.56 4.66 -4.69
C ALA A 99 -0.96 4.44 -4.66
N GLY A 100 -1.50 4.00 -3.51
CA GLY A 100 -2.91 3.72 -3.31
C GLY A 100 -3.78 4.98 -3.35
N LEU A 101 -3.34 6.07 -2.68
CA LEU A 101 -4.06 7.35 -2.69
C LEU A 101 -4.08 7.97 -4.09
N LEU A 102 -2.97 7.89 -4.84
CA LEU A 102 -2.89 8.38 -6.20
C LEU A 102 -3.85 7.63 -7.13
N TYR A 103 -3.80 6.29 -7.12
CA TYR A 103 -4.69 5.43 -7.91
C TYR A 103 -6.17 5.61 -7.52
N ALA A 104 -6.48 5.77 -6.24
CA ALA A 104 -7.85 6.05 -5.78
C ALA A 104 -8.40 7.41 -6.28
N GLY A 105 -7.53 8.38 -6.58
CA GLY A 105 -7.92 9.67 -7.14
C GLY A 105 -8.47 9.60 -8.58
N ASP A 106 -7.96 8.69 -9.40
CA ASP A 106 -8.54 8.32 -10.70
C ASP A 106 -8.13 6.87 -11.05
N THR A 107 -9.10 5.94 -10.93
CA THR A 107 -8.88 4.52 -11.21
C THR A 107 -8.98 4.18 -12.70
N SER A 108 -9.34 5.15 -13.56
CA SER A 108 -9.35 5.01 -15.02
C SER A 108 -8.01 5.42 -15.67
N ASP A 109 -7.18 6.16 -14.94
CA ASP A 109 -5.84 6.58 -15.36
C ASP A 109 -4.88 5.37 -15.39
N GLN A 110 -4.45 5.01 -16.61
CA GLN A 110 -3.56 3.88 -16.84
C GLN A 110 -2.14 4.09 -16.27
N ALA A 111 -1.66 5.33 -16.16
CA ALA A 111 -0.34 5.62 -15.60
C ALA A 111 -0.36 5.45 -14.08
N ARG A 112 -1.42 5.92 -13.41
CA ARG A 112 -1.64 5.70 -11.97
C ARG A 112 -1.80 4.22 -11.65
N ALA A 113 -2.61 3.50 -12.44
CA ALA A 113 -2.80 2.05 -12.30
C ALA A 113 -1.49 1.27 -12.50
N LYS A 114 -0.67 1.64 -13.50
CA LYS A 114 0.65 1.02 -13.72
C LYS A 114 1.58 1.26 -12.55
N LEU A 115 1.70 2.50 -12.06
CA LEU A 115 2.58 2.82 -10.92
C LEU A 115 2.17 2.05 -9.67
N TYR A 116 0.86 1.93 -9.40
CA TYR A 116 0.37 1.13 -8.28
C TYR A 116 0.79 -0.34 -8.40
N GLY A 117 0.67 -0.94 -9.59
CA GLY A 117 1.14 -2.31 -9.86
C GLY A 117 2.65 -2.47 -9.66
N ASP A 118 3.45 -1.62 -10.31
CA ASP A 118 4.92 -1.64 -10.24
C ASP A 118 5.43 -1.51 -8.78
N LEU A 119 4.80 -0.65 -7.97
CA LEU A 119 5.18 -0.45 -6.57
C LEU A 119 4.69 -1.60 -5.68
N SER A 120 3.48 -2.10 -5.91
CA SER A 120 2.94 -3.25 -5.16
C SER A 120 3.81 -4.51 -5.33
N GLU A 121 4.30 -4.78 -6.55
CA GLU A 121 5.26 -5.86 -6.83
C GLU A 121 6.54 -5.68 -6.01
N LYS A 122 7.20 -4.52 -6.13
CA LYS A 122 8.47 -4.23 -5.45
C LYS A 122 8.38 -4.27 -3.93
N ILE A 123 7.26 -3.81 -3.37
CA ILE A 123 7.04 -3.83 -1.92
C ILE A 123 6.67 -5.23 -1.43
N THR A 124 5.95 -6.04 -2.24
CA THR A 124 5.72 -7.46 -1.93
C THR A 124 7.03 -8.25 -1.91
N ASP A 125 7.91 -8.01 -2.89
CA ASP A 125 9.26 -8.60 -2.92
C ASP A 125 10.09 -8.19 -1.70
N ALA A 126 10.10 -6.91 -1.32
CA ALA A 126 10.80 -6.42 -0.13
C ALA A 126 10.24 -7.04 1.16
N ALA A 127 8.92 -7.07 1.34
CA ALA A 127 8.25 -7.65 2.51
C ALA A 127 8.52 -9.17 2.64
N SER A 128 8.73 -9.88 1.53
CA SER A 128 9.08 -11.32 1.56
C SER A 128 10.37 -11.59 2.36
N HIS A 129 11.35 -10.69 2.31
CA HIS A 129 12.59 -10.76 3.07
C HIS A 129 12.40 -10.54 4.58
N LEU A 130 11.27 -9.99 5.02
CA LEU A 130 10.97 -9.71 6.43
C LEU A 130 10.14 -10.81 7.12
N LEU A 131 9.56 -11.74 6.35
CA LEU A 131 8.67 -12.80 6.87
C LEU A 131 9.29 -13.65 7.99
N PHE A 132 10.61 -13.85 7.97
CA PHE A 132 11.29 -14.61 9.02
C PHE A 132 11.17 -13.93 10.40
N PHE A 133 11.05 -12.60 10.47
CA PHE A 133 11.13 -11.86 11.72
C PHE A 133 9.94 -12.16 12.63
N SER A 134 8.73 -12.08 12.09
CA SER A 134 7.52 -12.47 12.81
C SER A 134 7.45 -13.97 13.06
N LEU A 135 7.98 -14.81 12.17
CA LEU A 135 8.03 -16.26 12.37
C LEU A 135 9.02 -16.67 13.48
N GLU A 136 10.18 -16.03 13.58
CA GLU A 136 11.18 -16.31 14.63
C GLU A 136 10.78 -15.70 15.98
N LEU A 137 10.09 -14.56 16.02
CA LEU A 137 9.56 -13.95 17.25
C LEU A 137 8.41 -14.75 17.90
N ASN A 138 7.68 -15.56 17.14
CA ASN A 138 6.54 -16.35 17.62
C ASN A 138 6.94 -17.79 18.05
N ARG A 139 8.23 -18.09 18.16
CA ARG A 139 8.76 -19.41 18.57
C ARG A 139 9.05 -19.50 20.06
#